data_AF-T0IF81-F1
#
_entry.id   AF-T0IF81-F1
#
_cell.length_a   1.000
_cell.length_b   1.000
_cell.length_c   1.000
_cell.angle_alpha   90.00
_cell.angle_beta   90.00
_cell.angle_gamma   90.00
#
_symmetry.space_group_name_H-M   'P 1'
#
loop_
_entity.id
_entity.type
_entity.pdbx_description
1 polymer ?
#
loop_
_entity_poly.entity_id
_entity_poly.type
_entity_poly.pdbx_seq_one_letter_code
_entity_poly.pdbx_strand_id
1 'polypeptide(L)' 'MSMIDLNLYSATSSREEGPLITYDLSAHDRVIEPYTDEEGNETLGGQIGYVIAYLLMVAFILFGFVFW' A
#
# COMPACT_ATOMS: atom_id res chain seq x y z
N MET A 1 0.89 19.80 -5.37
CA MET A 1 1.82 18.64 -5.35
C MET A 1 2.85 18.86 -6.44
N SER A 2 4.10 19.10 -6.09
CA SER A 2 5.20 19.24 -7.06
C SER A 2 5.54 17.86 -7.61
N MET A 3 5.53 17.69 -8.94
CA MET A 3 6.04 16.48 -9.58
C MET A 3 7.54 16.40 -9.32
N ILE A 4 7.97 15.34 -8.65
CA ILE A 4 9.39 15.06 -8.43
C ILE A 4 10.00 14.66 -9.78
N ASP A 5 10.97 15.43 -10.26
CA ASP A 5 11.74 15.11 -11.46
C ASP A 5 12.82 14.07 -11.12
N LEU A 6 12.57 12.82 -11.52
CA LEU A 6 13.49 11.69 -11.30
C LEU A 6 14.84 11.87 -11.99
N ASN A 7 14.91 12.61 -13.10
CA ASN A 7 16.19 12.83 -13.78
C ASN A 7 17.08 13.75 -12.96
N LEU A 8 16.50 14.80 -12.37
CA LEU A 8 17.22 15.71 -11.50
C LEU A 8 17.69 15.02 -10.21
N TYR A 9 16.85 14.16 -9.62
CA TYR A 9 17.23 13.33 -8.47
C TYR A 9 18.42 12.42 -8.81
N SER A 10 18.34 11.65 -9.90
CA SER A 10 19.41 10.75 -10.32
C SER A 10 20.74 11.49 -10.49
N ALA A 11 20.71 12.64 -11.18
CA ALA A 11 21.90 13.45 -11.46
C ALA A 11 22.53 14.12 -10.22
N THR A 12 21.80 14.22 -9.10
CA THR A 12 22.24 14.95 -7.90
C THR A 12 22.29 14.10 -6.64
N SER A 13 21.80 12.85 -6.69
CA SER A 13 21.71 11.93 -5.55
C SER A 13 23.06 11.61 -4.88
N SER A 14 24.18 11.73 -5.60
CA SER A 14 25.53 11.48 -5.08
C SER A 14 26.20 12.70 -4.46
N ARG A 15 25.55 13.88 -4.50
CA ARG A 15 26.08 15.10 -3.88
C ARG A 15 25.72 15.12 -2.39
N GLU A 16 26.62 15.69 -1.59
CA GLU A 16 26.45 15.82 -0.13
C GLU A 16 25.19 16.62 0.25
N GLU A 17 24.76 17.55 -0.61
CA GLU A 17 23.51 18.32 -0.50
C GLU A 17 22.43 17.86 -1.49
N GLY A 18 22.52 16.63 -2.00
CA GLY A 18 21.54 16.07 -2.93
C GLY A 18 20.15 15.95 -2.30
N PRO A 19 19.07 16.01 -3.10
CA PRO A 19 17.72 15.81 -2.61
C PRO A 19 17.58 14.40 -2.03
N LEU A 20 17.29 14.30 -0.73
CA LEU A 20 17.01 13.03 -0.08
C LEU A 20 15.52 12.71 -0.27
N ILE A 21 15.22 11.72 -1.11
CA ILE A 21 13.86 11.17 -1.19
C ILE A 21 13.74 10.14 -0.06
N THR A 22 13.12 10.56 1.04
CA THR A 22 12.70 9.63 2.09
C THR A 22 11.31 9.13 1.77
N TYR A 23 11.14 7.82 1.67
CA TYR A 23 9.80 7.24 1.64
C TYR A 23 9.24 7.29 3.06
N ASP A 24 8.08 7.92 3.22
CA ASP A 24 7.39 7.93 4.50
C ASP A 24 6.77 6.55 4.74
N LEU A 25 7.49 5.71 5.48
CA LEU A 25 7.02 4.39 5.92
C LEU A 25 5.94 4.48 7.02
N SER A 26 5.61 5.69 7.50
CA SER A 26 4.49 5.90 8.44
C SER A 26 3.13 5.99 7.74
N ALA A 27 3.13 6.12 6.41
CA ALA A 27 1.94 5.82 5.63
C ALA A 27 1.58 4.38 5.94
N HIS A 28 0.46 4.18 6.65
CA HIS A 28 -0.07 2.86 6.93
C HIS A 28 -0.09 2.13 5.59
N ASP A 29 0.75 1.11 5.45
CA ASP A 29 0.64 0.23 4.31
C ASP A 29 -0.83 -0.14 4.24
N ARG A 30 -1.44 0.00 3.07
CA ARG A 30 -2.86 -0.34 2.88
C ARG A 30 -2.97 -1.87 2.86
N VAL A 31 -2.52 -2.49 3.93
CA VAL A 31 -2.70 -3.89 4.23
C VAL A 31 -4.12 -4.01 4.73
N ILE A 32 -4.86 -4.93 4.13
CA ILE A 32 -6.17 -5.30 4.64
C ILE A 32 -5.87 -6.03 5.96
N GLU A 33 -6.40 -5.54 7.08
CA GLU A 33 -6.26 -6.20 8.39
C GLU A 33 -7.63 -6.67 8.87
N PRO A 34 -7.72 -7.83 9.55
CA PRO A 34 -8.96 -8.29 10.14
C PRO A 34 -9.39 -7.36 11.28
N TYR A 35 -10.70 -7.14 11.41
CA TYR A 35 -11.25 -6.36 12.52
C TYR A 35 -10.96 -7.04 13.88
N THR A 36 -10.28 -6.31 14.75
CA THR A 36 -9.95 -6.73 16.11
C THR A 36 -10.93 -6.16 17.13
N ASP A 37 -11.17 -6.89 18.23
CA ASP A 37 -11.95 -6.40 19.37
C ASP A 37 -11.15 -5.42 20.25
N GLU A 38 -11.76 -4.96 21.35
CA GLU A 38 -11.16 -4.01 22.30
C GLU A 38 -9.92 -4.58 23.03
N GLU A 39 -9.77 -5.91 23.06
CA GLU A 39 -8.61 -6.61 23.62
C GLU A 39 -7.53 -6.93 22.56
N GLY A 40 -7.77 -6.57 21.30
CA GLY A 40 -6.85 -6.80 20.19
C GLY A 40 -6.91 -8.21 19.61
N ASN A 41 -7.91 -9.02 19.96
CA ASN A 41 -8.09 -10.33 19.36
C ASN A 41 -8.85 -10.22 18.04
N GLU A 42 -8.47 -11.05 17.07
CA GLU A 42 -9.19 -11.14 15.81
C GLU A 42 -10.59 -11.70 16.04
N THR A 43 -11.60 -10.93 15.65
CA THR A 43 -12.98 -11.40 15.72
C THR A 43 -13.27 -12.37 14.57
N LEU A 44 -14.17 -13.35 14.79
CA LEU A 44 -14.63 -14.24 13.71
C LEU A 44 -15.21 -13.43 12.52
N GLY A 45 -15.93 -12.34 12.81
CA GLY A 45 -16.43 -11.43 11.80
C GLY A 45 -15.32 -10.71 11.04
N GLY A 46 -14.26 -10.29 11.74
CA GLY A 46 -13.06 -9.68 11.16
C GLY A 46 -12.32 -10.63 10.21
N GLN A 47 -12.17 -11.91 10.60
CA GLN A 47 -11.55 -12.92 9.74
C GLN A 47 -12.38 -13.20 8.48
N ILE A 48 -13.70 -13.32 8.61
CA ILE A 48 -14.59 -13.53 7.45
C ILE A 48 -14.54 -12.31 6.52
N GLY A 49 -14.61 -11.10 7.07
CA GLY A 49 -14.51 -9.86 6.31
C GLY A 49 -13.17 -9.75 5.57
N TYR A 50 -12.07 -10.11 6.23
CA TYR A 50 -10.74 -10.14 5.65
C TYR A 50 -10.66 -11.08 4.42
N VAL A 51 -11.18 -12.31 4.56
CA VAL A 51 -11.20 -13.29 3.44
C VAL A 51 -12.04 -12.78 2.27
N ILE A 52 -13.22 -12.21 2.54
CA ILE A 52 -14.09 -11.66 1.49
C ILE A 52 -13.40 -10.51 0.76
N ALA A 53 -12.76 -9.60 1.48
CA ALA A 53 -12.04 -8.47 0.88
C ALA A 53 -10.94 -8.95 -0.07
N TYR A 54 -10.17 -9.98 0.33
CA TYR A 54 -9.13 -10.55 -0.51
C TYR A 54 -9.69 -11.24 -1.76
N LEU A 55 -10.80 -11.97 -1.62
CA LEU A 55 -11.49 -12.59 -2.75
C LEU A 55 -11.99 -11.55 -3.76
N LEU A 56 -12.57 -10.44 -3.28
CA LEU A 56 -13.01 -9.34 -4.14
C LEU A 56 -11.85 -8.66 -4.86
N MET A 57 -10.73 -8.44 -4.18
CA MET A 57 -9.52 -7.89 -4.79
C MET A 57 -9.01 -8.78 -5.92
N VAL A 58 -8.89 -10.09 -5.67
CA VAL A 58 -8.45 -11.06 -6.69
C VAL A 58 -9.43 -11.13 -7.85
N ALA A 59 -10.74 -11.18 -7.57
CA ALA A 59 -11.77 -11.20 -8.60
C ALA A 59 -11.73 -9.95 -9.49
N PHE A 60 -11.52 -8.77 -8.89
CA PHE A 60 -11.39 -7.52 -9.63
C PHE A 60 -10.18 -7.53 -10.58
N ILE A 61 -9.02 -7.98 -10.09
CA ILE A 61 -7.80 -8.09 -10.91
C ILE A 61 -8.00 -9.10 -12.04
N LEU A 62 -8.57 -10.27 -11.76
CA LEU A 62 -8.84 -11.29 -12.78
C LEU A 62 -9.86 -10.82 -13.82
N PHE A 63 -10.91 -10.13 -13.40
CA PHE A 63 -11.88 -9.54 -14.33
C PHE A 63 -11.19 -8.51 -15.23
N GLY A 64 -10.40 -7.59 -14.64
CA GLY A 64 -9.61 -6.63 -15.41
C GLY A 64 -8.66 -7.32 -16.40
N PHE A 65 -8.01 -8.41 -16.01
CA PHE A 65 -7.07 -9.15 -16.86
C PHE A 65 -7.75 -9.93 -17.99
N VAL A 66 -8.92 -10.53 -17.74
CA VAL A 66 -9.65 -11.34 -18.75
C VAL A 66 -10.31 -10.46 -19.81
N PHE A 67 -10.75 -9.26 -19.44
CA PHE A 67 -11.47 -8.35 -20.33
C PHE A 67 -10.60 -7.23 -20.93
N TRP A 68 -9.27 -7.32 -20.78
CA TRP A 68 -8.28 -6.40 -21.35
C TRP A 68 -7.55 -7.05 -22.52
#